data_AF-A0A9W3AHY2-F1
#
_entry.id   AF-A0A9W3AHY2-F1
#
_cell.length_a   1.000
_cell.length_b   1.000
_cell.length_c   1.000
_cell.angle_alpha   90.00
_cell.angle_beta   90.00
_cell.angle_gamma   90.00
#
_symmetry.space_group_name_H-M   'P 1'
#
loop_
_entity.id
_entity.type
_entity.pdbx_description
1 polymer ?
#
loop_
_entity_poly.entity_id
_entity_poly.type
_entity_poly.pdbx_seq_one_letter_code
_entity_poly.pdbx_strand_id
1 'polypeptide(L)'
;MLPMYLSLCLLKIKRGYDIFIQIQYYIYLHPFLYNKSMQEVENIYEQRCLKILKNIDKTNIHNLPEPQKCQYLQTIAQFVLELTYIDECKLVEEEFPPEDPTTFSRVMFIIDTLSRVDNLAQLLLPNKSILESLGPDILECLHWRKGALFYMYCHTLNAKQEPSGFPDHYQKCLENGVEHLKSLLCTRNKPQWLRMVDGQVCDREYEEDDHTFLLTEGLYSDIHLLALMYCGELCYWLIQHSIRPEHSPVTEVVSSDTSSFPTSQGKPELNVDSRTINWDVYRQTGQACLKVYIKSATGPLSPGGWSTNRAEEIINYLNCH
;
A
#
# COMPACT_ATOMS: atom_id res chain seq x y z
N MET A 1 -6.42 26.74 37.91
CA MET A 1 -5.20 25.92 38.02
C MET A 1 -5.47 24.57 37.35
N LEU A 2 -5.16 24.24 36.09
CA LEU A 2 -3.99 24.59 35.26
C LEU A 2 -2.80 24.92 36.15
N PRO A 3 -2.13 23.93 36.76
CA PRO A 3 -1.21 23.05 36.01
C PRO A 3 -0.92 21.69 36.71
N MET A 4 -1.47 20.58 36.21
CA MET A 4 -0.93 19.24 36.57
C MET A 4 -1.36 18.09 35.66
N TYR A 5 -2.16 18.36 34.61
CA TYR A 5 -2.55 17.39 33.59
C TYR A 5 -1.80 17.58 32.26
N LEU A 6 -0.86 18.52 32.20
CA LEU A 6 -0.03 18.80 31.02
C LEU A 6 1.35 18.11 31.06
N SER A 7 1.58 17.19 32.00
CA SER A 7 2.86 16.47 32.13
C SER A 7 2.77 14.95 31.92
N LEU A 8 1.62 14.44 31.44
CA LEU A 8 1.43 13.01 31.14
C LEU A 8 1.11 12.72 29.66
N CYS A 9 1.04 13.74 28.81
CA CYS A 9 0.95 13.58 27.35
C CYS A 9 2.30 13.70 26.62
N LEU A 10 3.44 13.77 27.33
CA LEU A 10 4.77 13.97 26.72
C LEU A 10 5.86 12.98 27.15
N LEU A 11 5.52 11.85 27.79
CA LEU A 11 6.52 10.87 28.23
C LEU A 11 6.11 9.43 27.89
N LYS A 12 6.05 9.15 26.59
CA LYS A 12 6.42 7.85 25.98
C LYS A 12 7.00 8.05 24.57
N ILE A 13 7.85 9.07 24.40
CA ILE A 13 8.70 9.22 23.21
C ILE A 13 10.15 9.18 23.68
N LYS A 14 10.70 7.97 23.77
CA LYS A 14 12.13 7.67 23.61
C LYS A 14 12.38 6.16 23.67
N ARG A 15 12.15 5.49 22.55
CA ARG A 15 12.94 4.39 21.95
C ARG A 15 12.10 3.77 20.84
N GLY A 16 12.63 3.77 19.61
CA GLY A 16 11.99 3.22 18.41
C GLY A 16 11.05 4.21 17.72
N TYR A 17 11.61 5.01 16.81
CA TYR A 17 10.81 5.65 15.77
C TYR A 17 10.48 4.58 14.71
N ASP A 18 9.40 4.81 13.97
CA ASP A 18 8.76 3.99 12.92
C ASP A 18 7.77 2.92 13.43
N ILE A 19 6.60 2.85 12.75
CA ILE A 19 5.38 2.02 12.98
C ILE A 19 4.14 2.77 13.52
N PHE A 20 4.26 3.88 14.27
CA PHE A 20 3.08 4.50 14.91
C PHE A 20 2.27 5.53 14.08
N ILE A 21 2.56 5.72 12.78
CA ILE A 21 1.83 6.67 11.91
C ILE A 21 0.82 5.97 10.97
N GLN A 22 0.67 4.64 11.02
CA GLN A 22 0.05 3.89 9.91
C GLN A 22 -1.44 3.54 10.02
N ILE A 23 -2.12 4.02 11.07
CA ILE A 23 -3.59 3.99 11.18
C ILE A 23 -4.13 5.42 11.43
N GLN A 24 -3.47 6.45 10.88
CA GLN A 24 -3.88 7.82 11.22
C GLN A 24 -5.20 8.24 10.57
N TYR A 25 -5.68 7.58 9.51
CA TYR A 25 -6.93 7.99 8.87
C TYR A 25 -8.20 7.55 9.62
N TYR A 26 -8.22 6.40 10.29
CA TYR A 26 -9.38 6.02 11.11
C TYR A 26 -9.43 6.75 12.46
N ILE A 27 -8.27 7.14 13.00
CA ILE A 27 -8.20 8.02 14.18
C ILE A 27 -8.67 9.44 13.83
N TYR A 28 -8.41 9.94 12.61
CA TYR A 28 -8.93 11.24 12.16
C TYR A 28 -10.41 11.22 11.76
N LEU A 29 -10.96 10.10 11.26
CA LEU A 29 -12.41 9.96 11.03
C LEU A 29 -13.22 9.67 12.30
N HIS A 30 -12.60 9.08 13.32
CA HIS A 30 -13.26 8.80 14.61
C HIS A 30 -12.37 9.13 15.81
N PRO A 31 -12.28 10.40 16.20
CA PRO A 31 -11.63 10.83 17.45
C PRO A 31 -12.19 10.14 18.72
N PHE A 32 -13.33 9.45 18.60
CA PHE A 32 -13.99 8.68 19.65
C PHE A 32 -13.36 7.31 19.96
N LEU A 33 -12.37 6.83 19.19
CA LEU A 33 -11.75 5.51 19.41
C LEU A 33 -10.48 5.56 20.27
N TYR A 34 -9.91 6.74 20.50
CA TYR A 34 -8.59 6.93 21.14
C TYR A 34 -8.47 6.37 22.58
N ASN A 35 -9.60 6.07 23.25
CA ASN A 35 -9.64 5.55 24.63
C ASN A 35 -10.44 4.24 24.76
N LYS A 36 -10.60 3.49 23.67
CA LYS A 36 -11.40 2.25 23.65
C LYS A 36 -10.50 1.02 23.64
N SER A 37 -10.91 -0.01 24.39
CA SER A 37 -10.31 -1.34 24.27
C SER A 37 -10.60 -1.96 22.90
N MET A 38 -9.77 -2.90 22.44
CA MET A 38 -10.01 -3.59 21.17
C MET A 38 -11.39 -4.25 21.11
N GLN A 39 -11.88 -4.80 22.23
CA GLN A 39 -13.24 -5.35 22.32
C GLN A 39 -14.33 -4.30 22.05
N GLU A 40 -14.15 -3.07 22.52
CA GLU A 40 -15.09 -1.98 22.25
C GLU A 40 -15.01 -1.52 20.79
N VAL A 41 -13.83 -1.55 20.19
CA VAL A 41 -13.64 -1.28 18.76
C VAL A 41 -14.36 -2.34 17.95
N GLU A 42 -14.09 -3.64 18.20
CA GLU A 42 -14.78 -4.75 17.54
C GLU A 42 -16.31 -4.60 17.59
N ASN A 43 -16.86 -4.32 18.78
CA ASN A 43 -18.30 -4.10 18.93
C ASN A 43 -18.81 -2.93 18.08
N ILE A 44 -18.07 -1.82 17.97
CA ILE A 44 -18.48 -0.67 17.15
C ILE A 44 -18.54 -1.05 15.67
N TYR A 45 -17.49 -1.71 15.17
CA TYR A 45 -17.40 -2.12 13.76
C TYR A 45 -18.41 -3.22 13.44
N GLU A 46 -18.67 -4.16 14.35
CA GLU A 46 -19.74 -5.14 14.22
C GLU A 46 -21.11 -4.45 14.07
N GLN A 47 -21.42 -3.47 14.92
CA GLN A 47 -22.68 -2.72 14.81
C GLN A 47 -22.80 -1.93 13.51
N ARG A 48 -21.70 -1.37 12.99
CA ARG A 48 -21.67 -0.71 11.68
C ARG A 48 -21.93 -1.70 10.57
N CYS A 49 -21.24 -2.84 10.57
CA CYS A 49 -21.44 -3.94 9.64
C CYS A 49 -22.90 -4.40 9.63
N LEU A 50 -23.50 -4.61 10.79
CA LEU A 50 -24.92 -4.98 10.91
C LEU A 50 -25.86 -3.90 10.37
N LYS A 51 -25.56 -2.62 10.59
CA LYS A 51 -26.35 -1.51 10.05
C LYS A 51 -26.26 -1.44 8.53
N ILE A 52 -25.07 -1.61 7.95
CA ILE A 52 -24.87 -1.61 6.50
C ILE A 52 -25.55 -2.84 5.89
N LEU A 53 -25.39 -4.02 6.50
CA LEU A 53 -25.99 -5.28 6.04
C LEU A 53 -27.52 -5.19 5.99
N LYS A 54 -28.17 -4.48 6.93
CA LYS A 54 -29.62 -4.23 6.89
C LYS A 54 -30.05 -3.40 5.68
N ASN A 55 -29.17 -2.56 5.14
CA ASN A 55 -29.43 -1.73 3.96
C ASN A 55 -29.11 -2.47 2.66
N ILE A 56 -28.41 -3.62 2.73
CA ILE A 56 -28.16 -4.48 1.59
C ILE A 56 -29.44 -5.33 1.38
N ASP A 57 -30.33 -4.84 0.52
CA ASP A 57 -31.57 -5.55 0.16
C ASP A 57 -31.25 -6.82 -0.68
N LYS A 58 -32.14 -7.82 -0.58
CA LYS A 58 -32.15 -9.05 -1.38
C LYS A 58 -32.75 -8.84 -2.78
N THR A 59 -33.02 -7.60 -3.19
CA THR A 59 -33.53 -7.28 -4.53
C THR A 59 -32.57 -7.79 -5.59
N ASN A 60 -33.11 -8.15 -6.76
CA ASN A 60 -32.28 -8.54 -7.89
C ASN A 60 -31.54 -7.30 -8.44
N ILE A 61 -30.27 -7.15 -8.02
CA ILE A 61 -29.38 -6.03 -8.34
C ILE A 61 -29.29 -5.79 -9.85
N HIS A 62 -29.40 -6.85 -10.67
CA HIS A 62 -29.30 -6.73 -12.13
C HIS A 62 -30.40 -5.87 -12.75
N ASN A 63 -31.58 -5.79 -12.12
CA ASN A 63 -32.72 -5.04 -12.62
C ASN A 63 -32.76 -3.57 -12.13
N LEU A 64 -31.81 -3.18 -11.26
CA LEU A 64 -31.76 -1.81 -10.76
C LEU A 64 -31.23 -0.85 -11.85
N PRO A 65 -31.73 0.40 -11.89
CA PRO A 65 -31.11 1.49 -12.61
C PRO A 65 -29.64 1.67 -12.23
N GLU A 66 -28.82 2.11 -13.17
CA GLU A 66 -27.38 2.26 -12.99
C GLU A 66 -26.97 3.12 -11.77
N PRO A 67 -27.60 4.27 -11.47
CA PRO A 67 -27.26 5.04 -10.26
C PRO A 67 -27.48 4.25 -8.96
N GLN A 68 -28.52 3.42 -8.92
CA GLN A 68 -28.82 2.57 -7.77
C GLN A 68 -27.84 1.41 -7.65
N LYS A 69 -27.38 0.84 -8.78
CA LYS A 69 -26.28 -0.14 -8.79
C LYS A 69 -24.99 0.45 -8.24
N CYS A 70 -24.65 1.69 -8.62
CA CYS A 70 -23.48 2.40 -8.07
C CYS A 70 -23.63 2.59 -6.55
N GLN A 71 -24.78 3.09 -6.08
CA GLN A 71 -25.04 3.26 -4.65
C GLN A 71 -24.96 1.94 -3.87
N TYR A 72 -25.49 0.86 -4.44
CA TYR A 72 -25.42 -0.47 -3.84
C TYR A 72 -23.98 -0.98 -3.76
N LEU A 73 -23.21 -0.85 -4.85
CA LEU A 73 -21.80 -1.21 -4.88
C LEU A 73 -20.97 -0.40 -3.86
N GLN A 74 -21.22 0.90 -3.75
CA GLN A 74 -20.58 1.76 -2.75
C GLN A 74 -20.91 1.32 -1.31
N THR A 75 -22.16 0.89 -1.08
CA THR A 75 -22.59 0.34 0.22
C THR A 75 -21.85 -0.97 0.53
N ILE A 76 -21.66 -1.86 -0.46
CA ILE A 76 -20.86 -3.08 -0.31
C ILE A 76 -19.39 -2.74 -0.05
N ALA A 77 -18.83 -1.77 -0.78
CA ALA A 77 -17.45 -1.34 -0.58
C ALA A 77 -17.22 -0.84 0.85
N GLN A 78 -18.13 -0.01 1.37
CA GLN A 78 -18.09 0.44 2.76
C GLN A 78 -18.20 -0.72 3.75
N PHE A 79 -19.09 -1.69 3.52
CA PHE A 79 -19.17 -2.90 4.36
C PHE A 79 -17.85 -3.68 4.38
N VAL A 80 -17.26 -3.91 3.20
CA VAL A 80 -15.98 -4.62 3.07
C VAL A 80 -14.86 -3.86 3.79
N LEU A 81 -14.84 -2.54 3.68
CA LEU A 81 -13.89 -1.70 4.40
C LEU A 81 -14.07 -1.83 5.91
N GLU A 82 -15.28 -1.73 6.43
CA GLU A 82 -15.55 -1.85 7.87
C GLU A 82 -15.22 -3.27 8.39
N LEU A 83 -15.58 -4.32 7.62
CA LEU A 83 -15.35 -5.73 7.95
C LEU A 83 -13.86 -6.05 8.11
N THR A 84 -13.06 -5.63 7.13
CA THR A 84 -11.63 -5.97 7.09
C THR A 84 -10.79 -5.14 8.07
N TYR A 85 -11.33 -4.04 8.61
CA TYR A 85 -10.58 -3.11 9.46
C TYR A 85 -10.11 -3.74 10.77
N ILE A 86 -10.94 -4.61 11.37
CA ILE A 86 -10.60 -5.28 12.63
C ILE A 86 -9.36 -6.17 12.43
N ASP A 87 -9.32 -6.93 11.34
CA ASP A 87 -8.19 -7.82 11.05
C ASP A 87 -6.90 -7.04 10.77
N GLU A 88 -7.01 -5.87 10.12
CA GLU A 88 -5.87 -4.95 9.95
C GLU A 88 -5.36 -4.42 11.29
N CYS A 89 -6.26 -4.00 12.18
CA CYS A 89 -5.86 -3.50 13.51
C CYS A 89 -5.14 -4.58 14.32
N LYS A 90 -5.62 -5.83 14.26
CA LYS A 90 -4.95 -6.95 14.92
C LYS A 90 -3.54 -7.18 14.38
N LEU A 91 -3.37 -7.15 13.05
CA LEU A 91 -2.03 -7.27 12.44
C LEU A 91 -1.09 -6.14 12.89
N VAL A 92 -1.60 -4.91 13.04
CA VAL A 92 -0.80 -3.78 13.51
C VAL A 92 -0.46 -3.92 15.01
N GLU A 93 -1.41 -4.31 15.85
CA GLU A 93 -1.16 -4.54 17.29
C GLU A 93 -0.14 -5.65 17.54
N GLU A 94 -0.15 -6.68 16.68
CA GLU A 94 0.80 -7.79 16.72
C GLU A 94 2.13 -7.44 16.02
N GLU A 95 2.26 -6.24 15.46
CA GLU A 95 3.43 -5.75 14.71
C GLU A 95 3.79 -6.62 13.48
N PHE A 96 2.80 -7.24 12.83
CA PHE A 96 2.95 -8.13 11.68
C PHE A 96 4.00 -9.25 11.91
N PRO A 97 3.79 -10.17 12.87
CA PRO A 97 4.82 -11.08 13.34
C PRO A 97 5.33 -12.00 12.21
N PRO A 98 6.55 -11.79 11.66
CA PRO A 98 7.07 -12.57 10.53
C PRO A 98 7.37 -14.03 10.87
N GLU A 99 7.57 -14.34 12.16
CA GLU A 99 7.71 -15.69 12.68
C GLU A 99 6.41 -16.50 12.66
N ASP A 100 5.26 -15.83 12.63
CA ASP A 100 3.96 -16.48 12.48
C ASP A 100 3.72 -16.78 11.00
N PRO A 101 3.66 -18.06 10.59
CA PRO A 101 3.44 -18.44 9.19
C PRO A 101 2.07 -18.00 8.67
N THR A 102 1.13 -17.65 9.54
CA THR A 102 -0.21 -17.19 9.15
C THR A 102 -0.27 -15.70 8.82
N THR A 103 0.73 -14.89 9.22
CA THR A 103 0.74 -13.43 9.03
C THR A 103 0.53 -13.05 7.58
N PHE A 104 1.31 -13.63 6.66
CA PHE A 104 1.16 -13.33 5.24
C PHE A 104 -0.20 -13.76 4.68
N SER A 105 -0.73 -14.91 5.14
CA SER A 105 -2.05 -15.38 4.71
C SER A 105 -3.18 -14.45 5.17
N ARG A 106 -3.05 -13.84 6.36
CA ARG A 106 -3.99 -12.84 6.87
C ARG A 106 -3.90 -11.54 6.07
N VAL A 107 -2.69 -11.07 5.76
CA VAL A 107 -2.48 -9.90 4.88
C VAL A 107 -3.15 -10.12 3.52
N MET A 108 -2.90 -11.26 2.89
CA MET A 108 -3.49 -11.60 1.59
C MET A 108 -5.01 -11.77 1.66
N PHE A 109 -5.55 -12.38 2.72
CA PHE A 109 -7.00 -12.50 2.90
C PHE A 109 -7.70 -11.14 2.91
N ILE A 110 -7.12 -10.15 3.60
CA ILE A 110 -7.66 -8.79 3.63
C ILE A 110 -7.58 -8.16 2.24
N ILE A 111 -6.41 -8.23 1.58
CA ILE A 111 -6.20 -7.66 0.25
C ILE A 111 -7.14 -8.27 -0.80
N ASP A 112 -7.30 -9.58 -0.79
CA ASP A 112 -8.22 -10.30 -1.67
C ASP A 112 -9.65 -9.90 -1.40
N THR A 113 -10.03 -9.71 -0.13
CA THR A 113 -11.38 -9.26 0.25
C THR A 113 -11.65 -7.84 -0.23
N LEU A 114 -10.70 -6.91 -0.09
CA LEU A 114 -10.78 -5.57 -0.65
C LEU A 114 -10.90 -5.60 -2.18
N SER A 115 -10.13 -6.47 -2.85
CA SER A 115 -10.12 -6.61 -4.31
C SER A 115 -11.41 -7.21 -4.89
N ARG A 116 -12.21 -7.91 -4.08
CA ARG A 116 -13.54 -8.39 -4.52
C ARG A 116 -14.51 -7.26 -4.83
N VAL A 117 -14.31 -6.07 -4.26
CA VAL A 117 -15.11 -4.87 -4.60
C VAL A 117 -14.88 -4.48 -6.06
N ASP A 118 -13.62 -4.48 -6.50
CA ASP A 118 -13.23 -4.16 -7.88
C ASP A 118 -13.85 -5.17 -8.87
N ASN A 119 -13.74 -6.47 -8.55
CA ASN A 119 -14.33 -7.55 -9.34
C ASN A 119 -15.86 -7.43 -9.44
N LEU A 120 -16.51 -7.06 -8.33
CA LEU A 120 -17.95 -6.86 -8.31
C LEU A 120 -18.38 -5.64 -9.13
N ALA A 121 -17.59 -4.56 -9.10
CA ALA A 121 -17.82 -3.37 -9.92
C ALA A 121 -17.81 -3.72 -11.41
N GLN A 122 -16.79 -4.45 -11.86
CA GLN A 122 -16.66 -4.90 -13.25
C GLN A 122 -17.80 -5.83 -13.67
N LEU A 123 -18.28 -6.69 -12.77
CA LEU A 123 -19.39 -7.60 -13.05
C LEU A 123 -20.74 -6.86 -13.15
N LEU A 124 -21.01 -5.92 -12.24
CA LEU A 124 -22.28 -5.21 -12.18
C LEU A 124 -22.40 -4.07 -13.19
N LEU A 125 -21.27 -3.43 -13.52
CA LEU A 125 -21.17 -2.22 -14.33
C LEU A 125 -20.00 -2.33 -15.34
N PRO A 126 -20.01 -3.30 -16.27
CA PRO A 126 -18.87 -3.59 -17.16
C PRO A 126 -18.50 -2.44 -18.11
N ASN A 127 -19.44 -1.52 -18.36
CA ASN A 127 -19.23 -0.37 -19.25
C ASN A 127 -18.76 0.89 -18.51
N LYS A 128 -18.60 0.83 -17.19
CA LYS A 128 -18.10 1.94 -16.38
C LYS A 128 -16.72 1.62 -15.84
N SER A 129 -15.91 2.65 -15.70
CA SER A 129 -14.71 2.55 -14.90
C SER A 129 -15.07 2.29 -13.43
N ILE A 130 -14.12 1.70 -12.69
CA ILE A 130 -14.27 1.49 -11.25
C ILE A 130 -14.43 2.85 -10.54
N LEU A 131 -13.72 3.88 -11.00
CA LEU A 131 -13.83 5.25 -10.49
C LEU A 131 -15.25 5.82 -10.61
N GLU A 132 -15.90 5.67 -11.77
CA GLU A 132 -17.28 6.14 -11.96
C GLU A 132 -18.30 5.34 -11.14
N SER A 133 -17.96 4.10 -10.79
CA SER A 133 -18.85 3.20 -10.05
C SER A 133 -18.77 3.43 -8.55
N LEU A 134 -17.56 3.56 -8.01
CA LEU A 134 -17.30 3.69 -6.57
C LEU A 134 -17.16 5.15 -6.10
N GLY A 135 -16.79 6.06 -7.00
CA GLY A 135 -16.35 7.40 -6.63
C GLY A 135 -14.90 7.42 -6.12
N PRO A 136 -14.27 8.61 -6.12
CA PRO A 136 -12.84 8.76 -5.82
C PRO A 136 -12.49 8.39 -4.38
N ASP A 137 -13.31 8.76 -3.40
CA ASP A 137 -12.96 8.59 -1.98
C ASP A 137 -12.91 7.12 -1.56
N ILE A 138 -13.86 6.31 -2.03
CA ILE A 138 -13.89 4.86 -1.76
C ILE A 138 -12.73 4.18 -2.49
N LEU A 139 -12.51 4.54 -3.76
CA LEU A 139 -11.46 3.93 -4.56
C LEU A 139 -10.06 4.26 -4.03
N GLU A 140 -9.81 5.50 -3.63
CA GLU A 140 -8.58 5.89 -2.92
C GLU A 140 -8.42 5.08 -1.64
N CYS A 141 -9.47 4.92 -0.84
CA CYS A 141 -9.41 4.15 0.40
C CYS A 141 -9.06 2.67 0.15
N LEU A 142 -9.63 2.05 -0.87
CA LEU A 142 -9.31 0.67 -1.25
C LEU A 142 -7.84 0.53 -1.69
N HIS A 143 -7.35 1.45 -2.53
CA HIS A 143 -5.95 1.44 -2.97
C HIS A 143 -4.99 1.73 -1.82
N TRP A 144 -5.31 2.68 -0.95
CA TRP A 144 -4.55 3.01 0.25
C TRP A 144 -4.35 1.77 1.11
N ARG A 145 -5.44 1.10 1.48
CA ARG A 145 -5.39 -0.03 2.43
C ARG A 145 -4.59 -1.20 1.86
N LYS A 146 -4.75 -1.51 0.58
CA LYS A 146 -3.95 -2.53 -0.09
C LYS A 146 -2.46 -2.16 -0.10
N GLY A 147 -2.11 -0.93 -0.48
CA GLY A 147 -0.72 -0.47 -0.53
C GLY A 147 -0.06 -0.36 0.84
N ALA A 148 -0.78 0.17 1.83
CA ALA A 148 -0.31 0.32 3.21
C ALA A 148 -0.09 -1.06 3.86
N LEU A 149 -0.96 -2.04 3.65
CA LEU A 149 -0.76 -3.40 4.17
C LEU A 149 0.50 -4.05 3.61
N PHE A 150 0.74 -3.95 2.30
CA PHE A 150 1.99 -4.44 1.72
C PHE A 150 3.20 -3.70 2.29
N TYR A 151 3.12 -2.36 2.43
CA TYR A 151 4.18 -1.59 3.06
C TYR A 151 4.46 -2.08 4.48
N MET A 152 3.45 -2.20 5.33
CA MET A 152 3.61 -2.60 6.73
C MET A 152 4.29 -3.96 6.85
N TYR A 153 3.78 -4.94 6.08
CA TYR A 153 4.35 -6.28 6.05
C TYR A 153 5.82 -6.26 5.62
N CYS A 154 6.15 -5.56 4.53
CA CYS A 154 7.52 -5.45 4.04
C CYS A 154 8.41 -4.65 5.00
N HIS A 155 7.89 -3.61 5.63
CA HIS A 155 8.60 -2.81 6.62
C HIS A 155 9.02 -3.67 7.80
N THR A 156 8.11 -4.47 8.37
CA THR A 156 8.44 -5.38 9.47
C THR A 156 9.52 -6.39 9.05
N LEU A 157 9.42 -6.96 7.85
CA LEU A 157 10.46 -7.87 7.34
C LEU A 157 11.84 -7.19 7.25
N ASN A 158 11.89 -5.95 6.77
CA ASN A 158 13.14 -5.18 6.69
C ASN A 158 13.69 -4.81 8.07
N ALA A 159 12.82 -4.49 9.02
CA ALA A 159 13.20 -4.10 10.37
C ALA A 159 13.84 -5.26 11.16
N LYS A 160 13.34 -6.49 10.99
CA LYS A 160 13.89 -7.66 11.70
C LYS A 160 15.23 -8.17 11.14
N GLN A 161 15.54 -7.89 9.87
CA GLN A 161 16.77 -8.34 9.19
C GLN A 161 17.06 -9.84 9.40
N GLU A 162 16.07 -10.68 9.11
CA GLU A 162 16.15 -12.13 9.36
C GLU A 162 17.36 -12.78 8.66
N PRO A 163 18.18 -13.59 9.39
CA PRO A 163 19.34 -14.26 8.81
C PRO A 163 19.00 -15.23 7.67
N SER A 164 17.77 -15.75 7.67
CA SER A 164 17.24 -16.64 6.65
C SER A 164 16.92 -15.95 5.31
N GLY A 165 17.05 -14.63 5.24
CA GLY A 165 16.67 -13.84 4.07
C GLY A 165 15.16 -13.53 4.05
N PHE A 166 14.73 -12.92 2.96
CA PHE A 166 13.32 -12.57 2.75
C PHE A 166 12.53 -13.77 2.20
N PRO A 167 11.23 -13.88 2.50
CA PRO A 167 10.40 -14.95 1.94
C PRO A 167 10.20 -14.77 0.43
N ASP A 168 9.92 -15.86 -0.29
CA ASP A 168 9.79 -15.90 -1.76
C ASP A 168 8.80 -14.87 -2.34
N HIS A 169 7.76 -14.52 -1.59
CA HIS A 169 6.75 -13.54 -2.00
C HIS A 169 7.13 -12.09 -1.72
N TYR A 170 8.27 -11.83 -1.08
CA TYR A 170 8.68 -10.49 -0.64
C TYR A 170 8.76 -9.50 -1.80
N GLN A 171 9.47 -9.87 -2.87
CA GLN A 171 9.57 -9.00 -4.04
C GLN A 171 8.19 -8.69 -4.63
N LYS A 172 7.31 -9.70 -4.73
CA LYS A 172 5.95 -9.52 -5.24
C LYS A 172 5.13 -8.58 -4.34
N CYS A 173 5.33 -8.63 -3.02
CA CYS A 173 4.70 -7.71 -2.09
C CYS A 173 5.13 -6.26 -2.32
N LEU A 174 6.43 -6.04 -2.54
CA LEU A 174 6.94 -4.71 -2.85
C LEU A 174 6.34 -4.17 -4.15
N GLU A 175 6.35 -4.96 -5.22
CA GLU A 175 5.76 -4.59 -6.52
C GLU A 175 4.27 -4.24 -6.40
N ASN A 176 3.50 -5.10 -5.72
CA ASN A 176 2.06 -4.88 -5.54
C ASN A 176 1.79 -3.66 -4.65
N GLY A 177 2.60 -3.44 -3.61
CA GLY A 177 2.52 -2.25 -2.77
C GLY A 177 2.73 -0.97 -3.57
N VAL A 178 3.78 -0.92 -4.41
CA VAL A 178 4.03 0.22 -5.32
C VAL A 178 2.84 0.45 -6.24
N GLU A 179 2.31 -0.60 -6.87
CA GLU A 179 1.20 -0.47 -7.80
C GLU A 179 -0.07 0.07 -7.13
N HIS A 180 -0.40 -0.41 -5.93
CA HIS A 180 -1.56 0.10 -5.20
C HIS A 180 -1.38 1.55 -4.74
N LEU A 181 -0.19 1.94 -4.28
CA LEU A 181 0.09 3.33 -3.91
C LEU A 181 0.10 4.26 -5.13
N LYS A 182 0.64 3.81 -6.27
CA LYS A 182 0.50 4.54 -7.56
C LYS A 182 -0.96 4.69 -7.94
N SER A 183 -1.76 3.63 -7.82
CA SER A 183 -3.19 3.67 -8.13
C SER A 183 -3.93 4.69 -7.26
N LEU A 184 -3.62 4.74 -5.96
CA LEU A 184 -4.13 5.80 -5.07
C LEU A 184 -3.78 7.19 -5.59
N LEU A 185 -2.50 7.45 -5.85
CA LEU A 185 -2.01 8.76 -6.29
C LEU A 185 -2.61 9.18 -7.65
N CYS A 186 -3.07 8.23 -8.46
CA CYS A 186 -3.71 8.48 -9.74
C CYS A 186 -5.24 8.56 -9.70
N THR A 187 -5.88 8.26 -8.56
CA THR A 187 -7.34 8.00 -8.52
C THR A 187 -8.17 9.20 -8.95
N ARG A 188 -7.88 10.40 -8.42
CA ARG A 188 -8.58 11.63 -8.81
C ARG A 188 -8.06 12.19 -10.13
N ASN A 189 -6.75 12.31 -10.23
CA ASN A 189 -6.06 12.75 -11.43
C ASN A 189 -4.64 12.24 -11.39
N LYS A 190 -4.15 11.72 -12.51
CA LYS A 190 -2.75 11.30 -12.61
C LYS A 190 -1.84 12.54 -12.55
N PRO A 191 -0.91 12.65 -11.58
CA PRO A 191 -0.01 13.79 -11.52
C PRO A 191 0.95 13.84 -12.71
N GLN A 192 1.42 15.03 -13.08
CA GLN A 192 2.33 15.21 -14.22
C GLN A 192 3.66 14.47 -14.02
N TRP A 193 4.25 14.58 -12.83
CA TRP A 193 5.50 13.90 -12.50
C TRP A 193 5.41 12.38 -12.69
N LEU A 194 4.25 11.78 -12.41
CA LEU A 194 4.06 10.33 -12.57
C LEU A 194 3.78 9.95 -14.03
N ARG A 195 3.11 10.82 -14.81
CA ARG A 195 3.00 10.64 -16.28
C ARG A 195 4.37 10.58 -16.96
N MET A 196 5.30 11.43 -16.52
CA MET A 196 6.66 11.46 -17.06
C MET A 196 7.43 10.17 -16.78
N VAL A 197 7.27 9.59 -15.58
CA VAL A 197 7.86 8.28 -15.24
C VAL A 197 7.36 7.18 -16.16
N ASP A 198 6.08 7.20 -16.53
CA ASP A 198 5.51 6.24 -17.49
C ASP A 198 5.81 6.58 -18.97
N GLY A 199 6.73 7.52 -19.23
CA GLY A 199 7.20 7.89 -20.58
C GLY A 199 6.23 8.78 -21.38
N GLN A 200 5.24 9.39 -20.74
CA GLN A 200 4.28 10.28 -21.41
C GLN A 200 4.79 11.73 -21.47
N VAL A 201 4.77 12.33 -22.67
CA VAL A 201 5.12 13.74 -22.90
C VAL A 201 4.00 14.64 -22.37
N CYS A 202 4.37 15.73 -21.68
CA CYS A 202 3.43 16.72 -21.16
C CYS A 202 3.74 18.10 -21.74
N ASP A 203 2.77 18.70 -22.44
CA ASP A 203 2.90 20.00 -23.11
C ASP A 203 2.54 21.22 -22.23
N ARG A 204 2.36 21.01 -20.91
CA ARG A 204 1.93 22.07 -19.99
C ARG A 204 3.06 22.48 -19.06
N GLU A 205 3.55 23.70 -19.27
CA GLU A 205 4.31 24.47 -18.28
C GLU A 205 3.30 25.04 -17.28
N TYR A 206 3.39 24.64 -16.01
CA TYR A 206 2.69 25.31 -14.93
C TYR A 206 3.52 26.49 -14.46
N GLU A 207 2.91 27.66 -14.31
CA GLU A 207 3.50 28.69 -13.48
C GLU A 207 3.53 28.18 -12.02
N GLU A 208 4.67 28.29 -11.35
CA GLU A 208 4.79 27.94 -9.93
C GLU A 208 3.97 28.93 -9.08
N ASP A 209 2.67 28.69 -8.97
CA ASP A 209 1.83 29.30 -7.95
C ASP A 209 1.88 28.45 -6.67
N ASP A 210 2.55 28.99 -5.66
CA ASP A 210 2.80 28.33 -4.37
C ASP A 210 1.49 28.00 -3.62
N HIS A 211 0.40 28.72 -3.92
CA HIS A 211 -0.90 28.51 -3.27
C HIS A 211 -1.66 27.27 -3.80
N THR A 212 -1.36 26.82 -5.02
CA THR A 212 -2.03 25.67 -5.65
C THR A 212 -1.12 24.46 -5.84
N PHE A 213 0.16 24.59 -5.48
CA PHE A 213 1.17 23.53 -5.61
C PHE A 213 0.68 22.14 -5.18
N LEU A 214 0.14 22.00 -3.96
CA LEU A 214 -0.30 20.70 -3.45
C LEU A 214 -1.37 20.06 -4.34
N LEU A 215 -2.35 20.83 -4.81
CA LEU A 215 -3.41 20.33 -5.68
C LEU A 215 -2.88 19.98 -7.07
N THR A 216 -1.96 20.79 -7.61
CA THR A 216 -1.28 20.54 -8.88
C THR A 216 -0.46 19.25 -8.84
N GLU A 217 0.17 18.97 -7.71
CA GLU A 217 0.90 17.72 -7.45
C GLU A 217 -0.02 16.53 -7.13
N GLY A 218 -1.34 16.76 -7.01
CA GLY A 218 -2.33 15.72 -6.71
C GLY A 218 -2.41 15.32 -5.24
N LEU A 219 -2.05 16.23 -4.32
CA LEU A 219 -2.04 15.99 -2.88
C LEU A 219 -3.27 16.61 -2.22
N TYR A 220 -4.22 15.74 -1.85
CA TYR A 220 -5.52 16.15 -1.31
C TYR A 220 -5.67 15.86 0.19
N SER A 221 -4.75 15.10 0.78
CA SER A 221 -4.77 14.72 2.20
C SER A 221 -3.41 14.15 2.63
N ASP A 222 -3.22 14.02 3.94
CA ASP A 222 -2.03 13.39 4.54
C ASP A 222 -1.78 11.97 4.03
N ILE A 223 -2.83 11.23 3.62
CA ILE A 223 -2.67 9.91 3.00
C ILE A 223 -1.84 10.00 1.72
N HIS A 224 -2.05 11.02 0.90
CA HIS A 224 -1.28 11.18 -0.34
C HIS A 224 0.20 11.40 -0.02
N LEU A 225 0.50 12.18 1.02
CA LEU A 225 1.87 12.41 1.45
C LEU A 225 2.51 11.13 2.01
N LEU A 226 1.79 10.36 2.82
CA LEU A 226 2.27 9.06 3.28
C LEU A 226 2.46 8.07 2.13
N ALA A 227 1.55 8.05 1.15
CA ALA A 227 1.65 7.19 -0.02
C ALA A 227 2.91 7.51 -0.84
N LEU A 228 3.29 8.78 -0.98
CA LEU A 228 4.55 9.16 -1.62
C LEU A 228 5.75 8.57 -0.87
N MET A 229 5.79 8.72 0.45
CA MET A 229 6.87 8.19 1.27
C MET A 229 6.96 6.65 1.18
N TYR A 230 5.83 5.95 1.36
CA TYR A 230 5.79 4.49 1.32
C TYR A 230 6.12 3.95 -0.07
N CYS A 231 5.62 4.59 -1.12
CA CYS A 231 5.95 4.22 -2.49
C CYS A 231 7.45 4.38 -2.77
N GLY A 232 8.04 5.50 -2.32
CA GLY A 232 9.47 5.74 -2.41
C GLY A 232 10.32 4.67 -1.72
N GLU A 233 9.94 4.28 -0.51
CA GLU A 233 10.68 3.29 0.27
C GLU A 233 10.49 1.85 -0.24
N LEU A 234 9.30 1.47 -0.73
CA LEU A 234 9.11 0.19 -1.42
C LEU A 234 9.98 0.09 -2.68
N CYS A 235 10.04 1.16 -3.48
CA CYS A 235 10.92 1.23 -4.64
C CYS A 235 12.40 1.10 -4.24
N TYR A 236 12.80 1.71 -3.13
CA TYR A 236 14.14 1.55 -2.58
C TYR A 236 14.47 0.10 -2.22
N TRP A 237 13.57 -0.60 -1.52
CA TRP A 237 13.79 -2.01 -1.19
C TRP A 237 13.81 -2.89 -2.44
N LEU A 238 13.03 -2.59 -3.48
CA LEU A 238 13.10 -3.28 -4.78
C LEU A 238 14.49 -3.17 -5.40
N ILE A 239 15.04 -1.95 -5.48
CA ILE A 239 16.37 -1.71 -6.05
C ILE A 239 17.48 -2.32 -5.19
N GLN A 240 17.36 -2.20 -3.86
CA GLN A 240 18.32 -2.80 -2.94
C GLN A 240 18.32 -4.34 -3.07
N HIS A 241 17.14 -4.95 -3.21
CA HIS A 241 17.00 -6.38 -3.41
C HIS A 241 17.55 -6.84 -4.77
N SER A 242 17.32 -6.08 -5.84
CA SER A 242 17.83 -6.44 -7.18
C SER A 242 19.37 -6.40 -7.27
N ILE A 243 20.02 -5.59 -6.43
CA ILE A 243 21.48 -5.41 -6.42
C ILE A 243 22.17 -6.45 -5.53
N ARG A 244 21.49 -7.00 -4.50
CA ARG A 244 22.00 -8.13 -3.71
C ARG A 244 21.77 -9.41 -4.49
N PRO A 245 22.81 -10.02 -5.10
CA PRO A 245 22.65 -11.36 -5.65
C PRO A 245 22.44 -12.30 -4.47
N GLU A 246 21.46 -13.19 -4.55
CA GLU A 246 21.33 -14.28 -3.59
C GLU A 246 22.68 -15.00 -3.44
N HIS A 247 23.20 -15.06 -2.22
CA HIS A 247 24.16 -16.10 -1.85
C HIS A 247 23.39 -17.44 -1.79
N SER A 248 23.02 -17.98 -2.94
CA SER A 248 22.67 -19.40 -3.02
C SER A 248 23.94 -20.21 -2.74
N PRO A 249 23.97 -21.09 -1.72
CA PRO A 249 25.08 -22.01 -1.56
C PRO A 249 25.04 -22.97 -2.75
N VAL A 250 26.01 -22.81 -3.66
CA VAL A 250 26.32 -23.85 -4.64
C VAL A 250 26.80 -25.05 -3.83
N THR A 251 25.93 -26.04 -3.64
CA THR A 251 26.35 -27.35 -3.17
C THR A 251 27.25 -27.93 -4.25
N GLU A 252 28.57 -27.75 -4.11
CA GLU A 252 29.58 -28.51 -4.83
C GLU A 252 29.40 -29.99 -4.47
N VAL A 253 28.57 -30.70 -5.24
CA VAL A 253 28.60 -32.16 -5.23
C VAL A 253 29.75 -32.56 -6.15
N VAL A 254 30.87 -32.88 -5.51
CA VAL A 254 32.05 -33.49 -6.09
C VAL A 254 31.66 -34.74 -6.89
N SER A 255 32.17 -34.81 -8.10
CA SER A 255 32.03 -35.88 -9.09
C SER A 255 32.48 -37.24 -8.58
N SER A 256 31.77 -38.30 -9.00
CA SER A 256 32.37 -39.61 -9.33
C SER A 256 31.43 -40.45 -10.22
N ASP A 257 31.89 -40.64 -11.46
CA ASP A 257 31.67 -41.68 -12.50
C ASP A 257 30.69 -42.86 -12.18
N THR A 258 29.90 -43.46 -13.08
CA THR A 258 30.23 -44.00 -14.42
C THR A 258 28.96 -44.55 -15.16
N SER A 259 28.93 -44.41 -16.50
CA SER A 259 28.32 -45.28 -17.55
C SER A 259 26.79 -45.56 -17.70
N SER A 260 26.27 -45.16 -18.89
CA SER A 260 25.62 -45.99 -19.96
C SER A 260 24.13 -45.76 -20.38
N PHE A 261 23.99 -45.27 -21.63
CA PHE A 261 22.96 -45.49 -22.69
C PHE A 261 21.49 -44.96 -22.56
N PRO A 262 20.79 -44.73 -23.71
CA PRO A 262 19.90 -43.58 -23.91
C PRO A 262 18.43 -43.98 -24.14
N THR A 263 17.49 -43.14 -23.68
CA THR A 263 16.12 -43.19 -24.23
C THR A 263 15.45 -41.81 -24.19
N SER A 264 15.00 -41.40 -25.36
CA SER A 264 14.15 -40.25 -25.66
C SER A 264 12.81 -40.30 -24.93
N GLN A 265 12.46 -39.27 -24.15
CA GLN A 265 11.09 -38.72 -24.06
C GLN A 265 11.19 -37.24 -23.67
N GLY A 266 10.53 -36.38 -24.45
CA GLY A 266 10.60 -34.93 -24.35
C GLY A 266 10.16 -34.42 -22.97
N LYS A 267 11.01 -33.59 -22.36
CA LYS A 267 10.58 -32.72 -21.27
C LYS A 267 9.80 -31.55 -21.88
N PRO A 268 8.62 -31.19 -21.34
CA PRO A 268 8.00 -29.94 -21.70
C PRO A 268 8.94 -28.83 -21.21
N GLU A 269 9.41 -28.02 -22.14
CA GLU A 269 10.05 -26.74 -21.82
C GLU A 269 9.06 -25.95 -20.97
N LEU A 270 9.30 -25.92 -19.66
CA LEU A 270 8.74 -24.93 -18.76
C LEU A 270 9.26 -23.58 -19.26
N ASN A 271 8.47 -22.96 -20.13
CA ASN A 271 8.63 -21.59 -20.54
C ASN A 271 8.32 -20.74 -19.30
N VAL A 272 9.30 -20.63 -18.40
CA VAL A 272 9.29 -19.65 -17.32
C VAL A 272 9.39 -18.32 -18.04
N ASP A 273 8.24 -17.66 -18.14
CA ASP A 273 8.04 -16.33 -18.67
C ASP A 273 8.93 -15.37 -17.86
N SER A 274 10.20 -15.30 -18.25
CA SER A 274 11.22 -14.46 -17.62
C SER A 274 10.92 -13.04 -18.07
N ARG A 275 9.89 -12.44 -17.49
CA ARG A 275 9.65 -11.00 -17.62
C ARG A 275 10.86 -10.33 -17.01
N THR A 276 11.75 -9.82 -17.87
CA THR A 276 12.83 -8.94 -17.44
C THR A 276 12.21 -7.76 -16.71
N ILE A 277 12.37 -7.74 -15.39
CA ILE A 277 11.83 -6.67 -14.56
C ILE A 277 12.59 -5.39 -14.91
N ASN A 278 11.86 -4.37 -15.33
CA ASN A 278 12.44 -3.07 -15.62
C ASN A 278 12.65 -2.30 -14.31
N TRP A 279 13.78 -2.55 -13.65
CA TRP A 279 14.17 -1.89 -12.40
C TRP A 279 14.23 -0.37 -12.52
N ASP A 280 14.50 0.17 -13.71
CA ASP A 280 14.56 1.62 -13.95
C ASP A 280 13.22 2.30 -13.67
N VAL A 281 12.11 1.62 -13.95
CA VAL A 281 10.76 2.16 -13.69
C VAL A 281 10.53 2.32 -12.19
N TYR A 282 10.95 1.35 -11.37
CA TYR A 282 10.81 1.45 -9.91
C TYR A 282 11.73 2.52 -9.34
N ARG A 283 12.98 2.62 -9.82
CA ARG A 283 13.88 3.70 -9.42
C ARG A 283 13.29 5.08 -9.74
N GLN A 284 12.84 5.30 -10.98
CA GLN A 284 12.26 6.58 -11.39
C GLN A 284 10.98 6.89 -10.62
N THR A 285 10.13 5.89 -10.38
CA THR A 285 8.93 6.02 -9.54
C THR A 285 9.31 6.48 -8.14
N GLY A 286 10.25 5.79 -7.50
CA GLY A 286 10.68 6.11 -6.14
C GLY A 286 11.30 7.51 -6.03
N GLN A 287 12.18 7.86 -6.97
CA GLN A 287 12.75 9.21 -7.05
C GLN A 287 11.67 10.28 -7.18
N ALA A 288 10.69 10.08 -8.08
CA ALA A 288 9.65 11.08 -8.31
C ALA A 288 8.75 11.24 -7.08
N CYS A 289 8.31 10.13 -6.47
CA CYS A 289 7.52 10.17 -5.23
C CYS A 289 8.25 10.92 -4.11
N LEU A 290 9.53 10.63 -3.88
CA LEU A 290 10.32 11.24 -2.80
C LEU A 290 10.60 12.73 -3.05
N LYS A 291 10.81 13.15 -4.31
CA LYS A 291 10.96 14.58 -4.65
C LYS A 291 9.72 15.37 -4.26
N VAL A 292 8.53 14.86 -4.62
CA VAL A 292 7.26 15.51 -4.30
C VAL A 292 7.02 15.51 -2.79
N TYR A 293 7.32 14.39 -2.11
CA TYR A 293 7.22 14.31 -0.64
C TYR A 293 8.10 15.36 0.05
N ILE A 294 9.39 15.41 -0.29
CA ILE A 294 10.36 16.33 0.32
C ILE A 294 9.96 17.79 0.04
N LYS A 295 9.61 18.14 -1.21
CA LYS A 295 9.17 19.50 -1.58
C LYS A 295 7.92 19.91 -0.80
N SER A 296 6.95 19.01 -0.66
CA SER A 296 5.71 19.27 0.07
C SER A 296 5.95 19.42 1.58
N ALA A 297 6.72 18.51 2.18
CA ALA A 297 7.01 18.48 3.61
C ALA A 297 7.89 19.65 4.09
N THR A 298 8.87 20.07 3.28
CA THR A 298 9.74 21.21 3.61
C THR A 298 9.13 22.56 3.21
N GLY A 299 8.20 22.57 2.26
CA GLY A 299 7.51 23.78 1.81
C GLY A 299 6.17 23.97 2.52
N PRO A 300 5.03 23.86 1.81
CA PRO A 300 3.71 24.27 2.31
C PRO A 300 3.23 23.47 3.52
N LEU A 301 3.72 22.24 3.71
CA LEU A 301 3.35 21.38 4.85
C LEU A 301 4.37 21.42 6.00
N SER A 302 5.38 22.29 5.94
CA SER A 302 6.39 22.43 7.00
C SER A 302 5.81 22.70 8.40
N PRO A 303 4.69 23.45 8.58
CA PRO A 303 4.09 23.61 9.91
C PRO A 303 3.55 22.30 10.51
N GLY A 304 3.30 21.28 9.67
CA GLY A 304 2.82 19.96 10.08
C GLY A 304 3.91 19.07 10.70
N GLY A 305 5.19 19.46 10.64
CA GLY A 305 6.29 18.74 11.30
C GLY A 305 6.68 17.42 10.63
N TRP A 306 6.40 17.25 9.33
CA TRP A 306 6.77 16.07 8.56
C TRP A 306 8.30 15.91 8.46
N SER A 307 8.82 14.74 8.78
CA SER A 307 10.26 14.44 8.70
C SER A 307 10.68 14.07 7.28
N THR A 308 11.77 14.65 6.79
CA THR A 308 12.35 14.34 5.47
C THR A 308 13.64 13.52 5.52
N ASN A 309 14.25 13.33 6.70
CA ASN A 309 15.56 12.67 6.83
C ASN A 309 15.61 11.32 6.10
N ARG A 310 14.62 10.44 6.34
CA ARG A 310 14.55 9.13 5.72
C ARG A 310 14.31 9.22 4.19
N ALA A 311 13.45 10.14 3.76
CA ALA A 311 13.20 10.36 2.34
C ALA A 311 14.46 10.85 1.61
N GLU A 312 15.24 11.73 2.24
CA GLU A 312 16.51 12.25 1.73
C GLU A 312 17.59 11.18 1.64
N GLU A 313 17.69 10.30 2.64
CA GLU A 313 18.58 9.13 2.59
C GLU A 313 18.24 8.23 1.40
N ILE A 314 16.97 7.89 1.25
CA ILE A 314 16.50 6.97 0.23
C ILE A 314 16.69 7.56 -1.17
N ILE A 315 16.30 8.82 -1.39
CA ILE A 315 16.42 9.42 -2.72
C ILE A 315 17.89 9.55 -3.14
N ASN A 316 18.81 9.81 -2.19
CA ASN A 316 20.24 9.83 -2.47
C ASN A 316 20.73 8.45 -2.92
N TYR A 317 20.30 7.37 -2.25
CA TYR A 317 20.59 6.00 -2.69
C TYR A 317 20.08 5.73 -4.11
N LEU A 318 18.81 6.08 -4.38
CA LEU A 318 18.18 5.91 -5.69
C LEU A 318 18.79 6.78 -6.79
N ASN A 319 19.53 7.84 -6.46
CA ASN A 319 20.26 8.66 -7.44
C ASN A 319 21.63 8.05 -7.79
N CYS A 320 22.17 7.18 -6.93
CA CYS A 320 23.48 6.54 -7.12
C CYS A 320 23.40 5.16 -7.79
N HIS A 321 22.23 4.52 -7.75
CA HIS A 321 21.93 3.18 -8.26
C HIS A 321 20.70 3.26 -9.15
#